data_AF-G1LAK0-F1
#
_entry.id   AF-G1LAK0-F1
#
_cell.length_a   1.000
_cell.length_b   1.000
_cell.length_c   1.000
_cell.angle_alpha   90.00
_cell.angle_beta   90.00
_cell.angle_gamma   90.00
#
_symmetry.space_group_name_H-M   'P 1'
#
loop_
_entity.id
_entity.type
_entity.pdbx_description
1 polymer ?
#
loop_
_entity_poly.entity_id
_entity_poly.type
_entity_poly.pdbx_seq_one_letter_code
_entity_poly.pdbx_strand_id
1 'polypeptide(L)'
;MPWLAVPYTDEARRSRLNRLYGIQGIPTLIVLDPQGEVITRQGRVEVLNDEDCREFPWHPKPVLELSDSNAVQLNEGPCLVLFVDSEDDGESEAAKQLIQPIAEKIIAKYKAKEEEAPLLFFVAGEDDMTDSLRDYTNLPEAAPLLTILDMSARAKYVMDVEEITPAIVEAFVNDFLAEKLKPEPI
;
A
#
# COMPACT_ATOMS: atom_id res chain seq x y z
N MET A 1 3.85 -34.23 3.98
CA MET A 1 3.12 -32.98 4.28
C MET A 1 1.63 -33.23 3.98
N PRO A 2 0.70 -32.91 4.90
CA PRO A 2 -0.73 -33.20 4.72
C PRO A 2 -1.46 -32.21 3.80
N TRP A 3 -0.75 -31.33 3.11
CA TRP A 3 -1.35 -30.34 2.22
C TRP A 3 -1.63 -30.93 0.85
N LEU A 4 -2.83 -30.62 0.34
CA LEU A 4 -3.19 -30.92 -1.04
C LEU A 4 -2.29 -30.09 -1.96
N ALA A 5 -1.54 -30.76 -2.82
CA ALA A 5 -0.67 -30.14 -3.81
C ALA A 5 -1.11 -30.53 -5.22
N VAL A 6 -0.99 -29.59 -6.16
CA VAL A 6 -1.14 -29.90 -7.57
C VAL A 6 0.09 -30.69 -8.03
N PRO A 7 -0.05 -31.88 -8.64
CA PRO A 7 1.09 -32.65 -9.15
C PRO A 7 1.91 -31.82 -10.14
N TYR A 8 3.24 -31.93 -10.06
CA TYR A 8 4.14 -31.18 -10.95
C TYR A 8 3.88 -31.48 -12.45
N THR A 9 3.48 -32.71 -12.76
CA THR A 9 3.15 -33.16 -14.12
C THR A 9 1.86 -32.56 -14.68
N ASP A 10 0.96 -32.00 -13.84
CA ASP A 10 -0.28 -31.35 -14.29
C ASP A 10 0.01 -29.89 -14.70
N GLU A 11 0.73 -29.70 -15.80
CA GLU A 11 1.13 -28.39 -16.31
C GLU A 11 -0.08 -27.49 -16.60
N ALA A 12 -1.16 -28.08 -17.12
CA ALA A 12 -2.37 -27.35 -17.45
C ALA A 12 -3.04 -26.75 -16.21
N ARG A 13 -3.13 -27.49 -15.09
CA ARG A 13 -3.68 -26.94 -13.84
C ARG A 13 -2.78 -25.89 -13.23
N ARG A 14 -1.46 -26.12 -13.21
CA ARG A 14 -0.49 -25.13 -12.70
C ARG A 14 -0.56 -23.81 -13.50
N SER A 15 -0.59 -23.89 -14.84
CA SER A 15 -0.72 -22.72 -15.71
C SER A 15 -2.02 -21.96 -15.48
N ARG A 16 -3.15 -22.66 -15.31
CA ARG A 16 -4.43 -22.03 -14.97
C ARG A 16 -4.39 -21.30 -13.64
N LEU A 17 -3.82 -21.90 -12.60
CA LEU A 17 -3.70 -21.26 -11.28
C LEU A 17 -2.77 -20.04 -11.32
N ASN A 18 -1.63 -20.13 -12.01
CA ASN A 18 -0.72 -19.00 -12.17
C ASN A 18 -1.41 -17.81 -12.82
N ARG A 19 -2.22 -18.06 -13.88
CA ARG A 19 -2.99 -17.00 -14.54
C ARG A 19 -4.13 -16.50 -13.67
N LEU A 20 -4.86 -17.39 -13.01
CA LEU A 20 -6.01 -17.04 -12.15
C LEU A 20 -5.59 -16.06 -11.04
N TYR A 21 -4.44 -16.31 -10.42
CA TYR A 21 -3.96 -15.51 -9.30
C TYR A 21 -2.91 -14.45 -9.68
N GLY A 22 -2.59 -14.32 -10.97
CA GLY A 22 -1.64 -13.32 -11.46
C GLY A 22 -0.23 -13.47 -10.88
N ILE A 23 0.28 -14.70 -10.78
CA ILE A 23 1.62 -14.95 -10.22
C ILE A 23 2.69 -14.42 -11.18
N GLN A 24 3.47 -13.42 -10.72
CA GLN A 24 4.51 -12.76 -11.52
C GLN A 24 5.94 -13.19 -11.16
N GLY A 25 6.14 -13.89 -10.04
CA GLY A 25 7.47 -14.28 -9.55
C GLY A 25 7.41 -15.41 -8.54
N ILE A 26 8.57 -15.81 -8.02
CA ILE A 26 8.69 -16.76 -6.91
C ILE A 26 9.68 -16.22 -5.86
N PRO A 27 9.51 -16.57 -4.57
CA PRO A 27 8.36 -17.28 -3.99
C PRO A 27 7.13 -16.36 -3.84
N THR A 28 5.91 -16.94 -3.98
CA THR A 28 4.63 -16.24 -3.78
C THR A 28 3.72 -17.04 -2.86
N LEU A 29 3.08 -16.36 -1.90
CA LEU A 29 2.07 -16.91 -1.01
C LEU A 29 0.81 -16.03 -1.09
N ILE A 30 -0.31 -16.64 -1.44
CA ILE A 30 -1.63 -15.99 -1.51
C ILE A 30 -2.53 -16.67 -0.49
N VAL A 31 -3.22 -15.88 0.31
CA VAL A 31 -4.18 -16.36 1.30
C VAL A 31 -5.57 -16.20 0.72
N LEU A 32 -6.36 -17.28 0.76
CA LEU A 32 -7.75 -17.32 0.31
C LEU A 32 -8.67 -17.54 1.50
N ASP A 33 -9.89 -17.01 1.43
CA ASP A 33 -10.95 -17.35 2.36
C ASP A 33 -11.58 -18.73 2.04
N PRO A 34 -12.47 -19.26 2.90
CA PRO A 34 -13.15 -20.54 2.63
C PRO A 34 -14.02 -20.56 1.36
N GLN A 35 -14.38 -19.41 0.80
CA GLN A 35 -15.16 -19.25 -0.42
C GLN A 35 -14.26 -19.25 -1.68
N GLY A 36 -12.94 -19.14 -1.49
CA GLY A 36 -11.94 -19.10 -2.56
C GLY A 36 -11.58 -17.68 -3.01
N GLU A 37 -12.08 -16.65 -2.31
CA GLU A 37 -11.76 -15.26 -2.57
C GLU A 37 -10.41 -14.89 -1.96
N VAL A 38 -9.67 -14.00 -2.63
CA VAL A 38 -8.33 -13.61 -2.18
C VAL A 38 -8.44 -12.67 -0.98
N ILE A 39 -7.85 -13.08 0.16
CA ILE A 39 -7.66 -12.23 1.32
C ILE A 39 -6.47 -11.31 1.10
N THR A 40 -5.29 -11.88 0.81
CA THR A 40 -4.08 -11.11 0.50
C THR A 40 -3.21 -11.81 -0.53
N ARG A 41 -2.60 -11.02 -1.42
CA ARG A 41 -1.54 -11.48 -2.35
C ARG A 41 -0.15 -11.29 -1.78
N GLN A 42 -0.04 -10.58 -0.66
CA GLN A 42 1.20 -10.22 0.01
C GLN A 42 1.59 -11.21 1.11
N GLY A 43 1.02 -12.42 1.12
CA GLY A 43 1.20 -13.39 2.22
C GLY A 43 2.66 -13.70 2.54
N ARG A 44 3.58 -13.61 1.56
CA ARG A 44 5.02 -13.74 1.81
C ARG A 44 5.54 -12.63 2.74
N VAL A 45 5.15 -11.39 2.48
CA VAL A 45 5.54 -10.22 3.27
C VAL A 45 4.92 -10.32 4.66
N GLU A 46 3.64 -10.64 4.73
CA GLU A 46 2.91 -10.74 6.00
C GLU A 46 3.50 -11.81 6.94
N VAL A 47 3.89 -12.98 6.42
CA VAL A 47 4.57 -14.03 7.23
C VAL A 47 5.89 -13.54 7.82
N LEU A 48 6.62 -12.68 7.11
CA LEU A 48 7.89 -12.13 7.59
C LEU A 48 7.67 -11.04 8.64
N ASN A 49 6.60 -10.26 8.50
CA ASN A 49 6.28 -9.15 9.40
C ASN A 49 5.51 -9.59 10.66
N ASP A 50 4.88 -10.77 10.63
CA ASP A 50 4.08 -11.34 11.71
C ASP A 50 4.50 -12.80 11.94
N GLU A 51 5.71 -13.00 12.47
CA GLU A 51 6.30 -14.33 12.70
C GLU A 51 5.42 -15.24 13.58
N ASP A 52 4.69 -14.64 14.52
CA ASP A 52 3.77 -15.31 15.44
C ASP A 52 2.36 -15.54 14.85
N CYS A 53 2.10 -15.08 13.61
CA CYS A 53 0.82 -15.17 12.93
C CYS A 53 -0.37 -14.57 13.72
N ARG A 54 -0.14 -13.49 14.48
CA ARG A 54 -1.16 -12.81 15.31
C ARG A 54 -2.24 -12.15 14.47
N GLU A 55 -1.88 -11.69 13.28
CA GLU A 55 -2.73 -10.96 12.34
C GLU A 55 -3.31 -11.87 11.25
N PHE A 56 -2.96 -13.17 11.24
CA PHE A 56 -3.52 -14.14 10.30
C PHE A 56 -5.06 -14.15 10.36
N PRO A 57 -5.79 -14.05 9.22
CA PRO A 57 -5.34 -14.35 7.85
C PRO A 57 -4.77 -13.15 7.06
N TRP A 58 -4.28 -12.11 7.73
CA TRP A 58 -3.68 -10.89 7.16
C TRP A 58 -4.61 -10.21 6.17
N HIS A 59 -5.78 -9.82 6.67
CA HIS A 59 -6.71 -9.00 5.90
C HIS A 59 -6.04 -7.68 5.50
N PRO A 60 -6.35 -7.13 4.31
CA PRO A 60 -5.77 -5.87 3.85
C PRO A 60 -6.00 -4.75 4.87
N LYS A 61 -4.91 -4.07 5.24
CA LYS A 61 -4.96 -2.91 6.13
C LYS A 61 -5.26 -1.66 5.30
N PRO A 62 -6.09 -0.72 5.80
CA PRO A 62 -6.39 0.52 5.07
C PRO A 62 -5.15 1.40 4.85
N VAL A 63 -4.17 1.31 5.76
CA VAL A 63 -2.92 2.07 5.76
C VAL A 63 -1.78 1.12 6.09
N LEU A 64 -0.66 1.25 5.38
CA LEU A 64 0.55 0.47 5.58
C LEU A 64 1.71 1.36 6.06
N GLU A 65 2.63 0.82 6.84
CA GLU A 65 3.97 1.42 6.98
C GLU A 65 4.75 1.09 5.70
N LEU A 66 5.39 2.07 5.08
CA LEU A 66 6.31 1.81 3.98
C LEU A 66 7.54 1.07 4.50
N SER A 67 7.97 0.05 3.77
CA SER A 67 9.21 -0.67 4.04
C SER A 67 9.73 -1.30 2.75
N ASP A 68 10.97 -1.77 2.74
CA ASP A 68 11.55 -2.54 1.64
C ASP A 68 10.65 -3.70 1.17
N SER A 69 9.93 -4.32 2.11
CA SER A 69 9.12 -5.50 1.85
C SER A 69 7.88 -5.22 1.01
N ASN A 70 7.32 -4.01 1.09
CA ASN A 70 6.08 -3.64 0.43
C ASN A 70 6.22 -2.50 -0.58
N ALA A 71 7.41 -1.91 -0.71
CA ALA A 71 7.71 -0.83 -1.66
C ALA A 71 7.30 -1.11 -3.11
N VAL A 72 7.26 -2.39 -3.52
CA VAL A 72 6.77 -2.78 -4.86
C VAL A 72 5.34 -2.30 -5.12
N GLN A 73 4.51 -2.20 -4.08
CA GLN A 73 3.11 -1.76 -4.17
C GLN A 73 2.98 -0.30 -4.62
N LEU A 74 4.03 0.53 -4.47
CA LEU A 74 4.08 1.89 -5.00
C LEU A 74 3.94 1.93 -6.54
N ASN A 75 4.15 0.80 -7.22
CA ASN A 75 3.99 0.66 -8.66
C ASN A 75 2.61 0.11 -9.08
N GLU A 76 1.76 -0.30 -8.13
CA GLU A 76 0.45 -0.89 -8.43
C GLU A 76 -0.60 0.17 -8.78
N GLY A 77 -0.39 1.42 -8.35
CA GLY A 77 -1.24 2.56 -8.66
C GLY A 77 -0.83 3.81 -7.88
N PRO A 78 -1.62 4.89 -7.94
CA PRO A 78 -1.40 6.08 -7.14
C PRO A 78 -1.37 5.75 -5.65
N CYS A 79 -0.42 6.32 -4.92
CA CYS A 79 -0.23 6.09 -3.50
C CYS A 79 -0.18 7.43 -2.76
N LEU A 80 -1.01 7.60 -1.73
CA LEU A 80 -0.81 8.64 -0.74
C LEU A 80 0.28 8.18 0.23
N VAL A 81 1.34 8.97 0.38
CA VAL A 81 2.42 8.73 1.34
C VAL A 81 2.53 9.94 2.25
N LEU A 82 2.27 9.73 3.54
CA LEU A 82 2.54 10.70 4.59
C LEU A 82 3.90 10.40 5.20
N PHE A 83 4.87 11.27 4.94
CA PHE A 83 6.17 11.18 5.56
C PHE A 83 6.15 11.86 6.92
N VAL A 84 6.71 11.22 7.93
CA VAL A 84 6.84 11.72 9.31
C VAL A 84 8.28 11.55 9.79
N ASP A 85 8.69 12.42 10.71
CA ASP A 85 9.98 12.33 11.39
C ASP A 85 9.78 11.35 12.56
N SER A 86 10.13 10.08 12.35
CA SER A 86 9.82 9.01 13.29
C SER A 86 11.11 8.29 13.65
N GLU A 87 11.76 8.72 14.73
CA GLU A 87 12.87 7.98 15.34
C GLU A 87 12.39 6.75 16.14
N ASP A 88 11.09 6.64 16.43
CA ASP A 88 10.44 5.50 17.10
C ASP A 88 9.07 5.13 16.50
N ASP A 89 8.49 3.99 16.90
CA ASP A 89 7.20 3.48 16.36
C ASP A 89 5.99 4.38 16.70
N GLY A 90 6.12 5.32 17.65
CA GLY A 90 5.00 6.08 18.19
C GLY A 90 4.41 7.09 17.23
N GLU A 91 5.26 7.83 16.52
CA GLU A 91 4.82 8.87 15.57
C GLU A 91 4.21 8.25 14.31
N SER A 92 4.83 7.21 13.76
CA SER A 92 4.28 6.41 12.67
C SER A 92 2.88 5.86 12.98
N GLU A 93 2.67 5.28 14.17
CA GLU A 93 1.34 4.77 14.56
C GLU A 93 0.30 5.89 14.71
N ALA A 94 0.68 7.05 15.24
CA ALA A 94 -0.20 8.22 15.32
C ALA A 94 -0.59 8.72 13.92
N ALA A 95 0.37 8.76 12.98
CA ALA A 95 0.15 9.14 11.60
C ALA A 95 -0.80 8.16 10.88
N LYS A 96 -0.63 6.84 11.11
CA LYS A 96 -1.55 5.82 10.59
C LYS A 96 -2.96 6.05 11.08
N GLN A 97 -3.14 6.22 12.39
CA GLN A 97 -4.45 6.46 12.99
C GLN A 97 -5.10 7.74 12.46
N LEU A 98 -4.30 8.76 12.13
CA LEU A 98 -4.77 10.01 11.55
C LEU A 98 -5.33 9.83 10.14
N ILE A 99 -4.65 9.06 9.27
CA ILE A 99 -5.07 8.89 7.88
C ILE A 99 -6.01 7.70 7.64
N GLN A 100 -6.07 6.74 8.56
CA GLN A 100 -6.87 5.52 8.43
C GLN A 100 -8.37 5.78 8.18
N PRO A 101 -9.07 6.69 8.89
CA PRO A 101 -10.49 6.93 8.63
C PRO A 101 -10.75 7.43 7.21
N ILE A 102 -9.81 8.18 6.63
CA ILE A 102 -9.89 8.67 5.25
C ILE A 102 -9.70 7.50 4.29
N ALA A 103 -8.69 6.66 4.51
CA ALA A 103 -8.43 5.47 3.70
C ALA A 103 -9.64 4.52 3.69
N GLU A 104 -10.18 4.19 4.87
CA GLU A 104 -11.36 3.34 5.02
C GLU A 104 -12.57 3.92 4.29
N LYS A 105 -12.80 5.24 4.41
CA LYS A 105 -13.90 5.92 3.71
C LYS A 105 -13.77 5.80 2.19
N ILE A 106 -12.57 5.99 1.65
CA ILE A 106 -12.31 5.83 0.21
C ILE A 106 -12.48 4.38 -0.21
N ILE A 107 -11.85 3.43 0.49
CA ILE A 107 -11.96 1.99 0.20
C ILE A 107 -13.43 1.55 0.23
N ALA A 108 -14.19 1.92 1.26
CA ALA A 108 -15.60 1.57 1.37
C ALA A 108 -16.46 2.18 0.24
N LYS A 109 -16.18 3.42 -0.16
CA LYS A 109 -16.88 4.12 -1.25
C LYS A 109 -16.70 3.40 -2.59
N TYR A 110 -15.49 2.94 -2.92
CA TYR A 110 -15.23 2.23 -4.18
C TYR A 110 -15.65 0.76 -4.11
N LYS A 111 -15.47 0.10 -2.95
CA LYS A 111 -15.99 -1.26 -2.72
C LYS A 111 -17.51 -1.34 -2.90
N ALA A 112 -18.26 -0.32 -2.45
CA ALA A 112 -19.71 -0.25 -2.63
C ALA A 112 -20.14 -0.15 -4.11
N LYS A 113 -19.22 0.18 -5.01
CA LYS A 113 -19.42 0.21 -6.47
C LYS A 113 -18.83 -1.01 -7.18
N GLU A 114 -18.29 -1.97 -6.44
CA GLU A 114 -17.52 -3.10 -6.99
C GLU A 114 -16.28 -2.65 -7.79
N GLU A 115 -15.70 -1.50 -7.41
CA GLU A 115 -14.49 -0.93 -8.01
C GLU A 115 -13.30 -1.04 -7.04
N GLU A 116 -12.08 -1.12 -7.57
CA GLU A 116 -10.85 -1.02 -6.78
C GLU A 116 -10.66 0.42 -6.26
N ALA A 117 -10.08 0.54 -5.07
CA ALA A 117 -9.77 1.86 -4.53
C ALA A 117 -8.68 2.53 -5.40
N PRO A 118 -8.85 3.80 -5.79
CA PRO A 118 -7.94 4.49 -6.70
C PRO A 118 -6.61 4.90 -6.05
N LEU A 119 -6.48 4.71 -4.73
CA LEU A 119 -5.34 5.12 -3.93
C LEU A 119 -5.01 4.03 -2.90
N LEU A 120 -3.72 3.72 -2.81
CA LEU A 120 -3.14 3.05 -1.64
C LEU A 120 -2.67 4.12 -0.64
N PHE A 121 -2.58 3.75 0.64
CA PHE A 121 -2.21 4.68 1.72
C PHE A 121 -1.04 4.15 2.52
N PHE A 122 -0.01 4.97 2.64
CA PHE A 122 1.22 4.67 3.36
C PHE A 122 1.57 5.77 4.35
N VAL A 123 2.20 5.37 5.44
CA VAL A 123 3.04 6.23 6.29
C VAL A 123 4.48 5.82 6.06
N ALA A 124 5.38 6.79 5.97
CA ALA A 124 6.81 6.57 5.82
C ALA A 124 7.56 7.31 6.93
N GLY A 125 8.21 6.56 7.83
CA GLY A 125 9.10 7.10 8.87
C GLY A 125 10.52 7.34 8.35
N GLU A 126 11.51 7.34 9.24
CA GLU A 126 12.93 7.49 8.87
C GLU A 126 13.58 6.13 8.63
N ASP A 127 13.75 5.74 7.36
CA ASP A 127 14.51 4.55 6.97
C ASP A 127 15.15 4.67 5.57
N ASP A 128 16.10 3.77 5.26
CA ASP A 128 16.83 3.72 3.98
C ASP A 128 15.89 3.64 2.77
N MET A 129 14.72 2.98 2.93
CA MET A 129 13.72 2.84 1.87
C MET A 129 13.02 4.17 1.59
N THR A 130 12.67 4.90 2.65
CA THR A 130 12.05 6.22 2.61
C THR A 130 12.98 7.23 1.98
N ASP A 131 14.26 7.23 2.35
CA ASP A 131 15.30 8.05 1.73
C ASP A 131 15.42 7.76 0.24
N SER A 132 15.51 6.48 -0.12
CA SER A 132 15.57 6.04 -1.52
C SER A 132 14.35 6.49 -2.32
N LEU A 133 13.15 6.44 -1.72
CA LEU A 133 11.92 6.91 -2.35
C LEU A 133 11.95 8.43 -2.57
N ARG A 134 12.39 9.20 -1.56
CA ARG A 134 12.52 10.65 -1.64
C ARG A 134 13.49 11.07 -2.73
N ASP A 135 14.66 10.44 -2.79
CA ASP A 135 15.66 10.67 -3.82
C ASP A 135 15.12 10.37 -5.22
N TYR A 136 14.50 9.19 -5.38
CA TYR A 136 13.94 8.78 -6.67
C TYR A 136 12.84 9.72 -7.16
N THR A 137 12.02 10.23 -6.23
CA THR A 137 10.90 11.12 -6.55
C THR A 137 11.25 12.60 -6.45
N ASN A 138 12.49 12.95 -6.09
CA ASN A 138 12.96 14.31 -5.86
C ASN A 138 12.05 15.09 -4.88
N LEU A 139 11.72 14.48 -3.75
CA LEU A 139 10.91 15.10 -2.69
C LEU A 139 11.79 15.89 -1.71
N PRO A 140 11.28 16.97 -1.11
CA PRO A 140 12.01 17.70 -0.07
C PRO A 140 12.14 16.84 1.20
N GLU A 141 13.24 16.98 1.93
CA GLU A 141 13.45 16.41 3.28
C GLU A 141 12.63 17.17 4.36
N ALA A 142 11.36 17.40 4.09
CA ALA A 142 10.41 17.97 5.05
C ALA A 142 9.61 16.85 5.72
N ALA A 143 9.27 17.05 6.98
CA ALA A 143 8.37 16.22 7.76
C ALA A 143 7.57 17.13 8.73
N PRO A 144 6.24 16.98 8.84
CA PRO A 144 5.41 16.07 8.05
C PRO A 144 5.30 16.52 6.59
N LEU A 145 5.31 15.57 5.65
CA LEU A 145 5.11 15.87 4.22
C LEU A 145 4.03 14.96 3.64
N LEU A 146 2.96 15.56 3.14
CA LEU A 146 1.87 14.82 2.52
C LEU A 146 2.07 14.77 1.01
N THR A 147 2.11 13.57 0.43
CA THR A 147 2.31 13.39 -1.00
C THR A 147 1.34 12.39 -1.61
N ILE A 148 1.05 12.56 -2.89
CA ILE A 148 0.50 11.50 -3.73
C ILE A 148 1.50 11.23 -4.85
N LEU A 149 1.90 9.97 -4.99
CA LEU A 149 2.86 9.50 -5.98
C LEU A 149 2.15 8.60 -6.99
N ASP A 150 2.29 8.90 -8.27
CA ASP A 150 1.86 8.04 -9.37
C ASP A 150 3.07 7.69 -10.23
N MET A 151 3.65 6.52 -9.94
CA MET A 151 4.83 6.01 -10.63
C MET A 151 4.56 5.72 -12.11
N SER A 152 3.32 5.36 -12.44
CA SER A 152 2.91 5.05 -13.81
C SER A 152 2.81 6.31 -14.68
N ALA A 153 2.26 7.39 -14.10
CA ALA A 153 2.17 8.70 -14.74
C ALA A 153 3.46 9.52 -14.61
N ARG A 154 4.44 9.04 -13.81
CA ARG A 154 5.65 9.78 -13.41
C ARG A 154 5.32 11.17 -12.85
N ALA A 155 4.30 11.21 -12.01
CA ALA A 155 3.80 12.44 -11.42
C ALA A 155 3.77 12.32 -9.90
N LYS A 156 4.10 13.43 -9.23
CA LYS A 156 3.95 13.60 -7.79
C LYS A 156 3.09 14.84 -7.52
N TYR A 157 2.42 14.81 -6.38
CA TYR A 157 1.65 15.92 -5.84
C TYR A 157 2.13 16.10 -4.42
N VAL A 158 2.58 17.30 -4.09
CA VAL A 158 3.24 17.58 -2.82
C VAL A 158 2.45 18.65 -2.08
N MET A 159 2.18 18.41 -0.81
CA MET A 159 1.58 19.37 0.10
C MET A 159 2.44 19.43 1.36
N ASP A 160 3.26 20.47 1.41
CA ASP A 160 4.04 20.85 2.59
C ASP A 160 3.13 21.55 3.60
N VAL A 161 3.07 21.04 4.83
CA VAL A 161 2.20 21.54 5.89
C VAL A 161 2.95 21.59 7.21
N GLU A 162 2.72 22.65 7.99
CA GLU A 162 3.28 22.76 9.34
C GLU A 162 2.67 21.73 10.30
N GLU A 163 1.39 21.39 10.11
CA GLU A 163 0.67 20.40 10.92
C GLU A 163 -0.26 19.59 10.02
N ILE A 164 -0.18 18.26 10.14
CA ILE A 164 -1.06 17.36 9.41
C ILE A 164 -2.36 17.13 10.21
N THR A 165 -3.51 17.27 9.55
CA THR A 165 -4.82 17.04 10.16
C THR A 165 -5.69 16.17 9.25
N PRO A 166 -6.69 15.44 9.80
CA PRO A 166 -7.62 14.65 8.98
C PRO A 166 -8.32 15.45 7.89
N ALA A 167 -8.65 16.72 8.16
CA ALA A 167 -9.31 17.60 7.20
C ALA A 167 -8.40 17.98 6.03
N ILE A 168 -7.11 18.21 6.29
CA ILE A 168 -6.10 18.48 5.26
C ILE A 168 -5.93 17.26 4.36
N VAL A 169 -5.76 16.08 4.96
CA VAL A 169 -5.58 14.82 4.22
C VAL A 169 -6.80 14.52 3.36
N GLU A 170 -8.01 14.66 3.93
CA GLU A 170 -9.25 14.45 3.19
C GLU A 170 -9.43 15.44 2.04
N ALA A 171 -9.11 16.73 2.24
CA ALA A 171 -9.16 17.73 1.18
C ALA A 171 -8.19 17.39 0.05
N PHE A 172 -6.94 17.02 0.38
CA PHE A 172 -5.91 16.67 -0.59
C PHE A 172 -6.30 15.46 -1.43
N VAL A 173 -6.78 14.38 -0.79
CA VAL A 173 -7.29 13.19 -1.48
C VAL A 173 -8.47 13.53 -2.39
N ASN A 174 -9.44 14.30 -1.91
CA ASN A 174 -10.60 14.66 -2.72
C ASN A 174 -10.24 15.55 -3.92
N ASP A 175 -9.31 16.47 -3.77
CA ASP A 175 -8.85 17.32 -4.85
C ASP A 175 -8.00 16.56 -5.86
N PHE A 176 -7.23 15.54 -5.43
CA PHE A 176 -6.57 14.61 -6.34
C PHE A 176 -7.59 13.81 -7.16
N LEU A 177 -8.57 13.19 -6.50
CA LEU A 177 -9.61 12.40 -7.15
C LEU A 177 -10.53 13.23 -8.05
N ALA A 178 -10.59 14.54 -7.84
CA ALA A 178 -11.30 15.49 -8.68
C ALA A 178 -10.41 16.16 -9.76
N GLU A 179 -9.16 15.69 -9.92
CA GLU A 179 -8.18 16.20 -10.90
C GLU A 179 -7.90 17.72 -10.76
N LYS A 180 -8.00 18.27 -9.56
CA LYS A 180 -7.76 19.70 -9.30
C LYS A 180 -6.32 20.00 -8.91
N LEU A 181 -5.59 19.00 -8.42
CA LEU A 181 -4.19 19.19 -8.03
C LEU A 181 -3.31 19.32 -9.28
N LYS A 182 -2.27 20.14 -9.17
CA LYS A 182 -1.29 20.30 -10.23
C LYS A 182 -0.18 19.25 -10.07
N PRO A 183 0.09 18.40 -11.08
CA PRO A 183 1.17 17.44 -11.01
C PRO A 183 2.53 18.11 -11.14
N GLU A 184 3.50 17.58 -10.41
CA GLU A 184 4.93 17.82 -10.59
C GLU A 184 5.59 16.55 -11.15
N PRO A 185 6.61 16.67 -12.02
CA PRO A 185 7.28 15.49 -12.57
C PRO A 185 8.13 14.76 -11.53
N ILE A 186 8.18 13.43 -11.67
CA ILE A 186 9.17 12.53 -11.05
C ILE A 186 10.40 12.38 -11.97
#